data_AF-A0A952HLM1-F1
#
_entry.id   AF-A0A952HLM1-F1
#
_cell.length_a   1.000
_cell.length_b   1.000
_cell.length_c   1.000
_cell.angle_alpha   90.00
_cell.angle_beta   90.00
_cell.angle_gamma   90.00
#
_symmetry.space_group_name_H-M   'P 1'
#
loop_
_entity.id
_entity.type
_entity.pdbx_description
1 polymer ?
#
loop_
_entity_poly.entity_id
_entity_poly.type
_entity_poly.pdbx_seq_one_letter_code
_entity_poly.pdbx_strand_id
1 'polypeptide(L)'
;MAGISFELRKVLRERTLGSIVKAFGYSAVLSAGPYLISILTLALSFYVLGQFVSSDKIIIQFGVIVTYLTAFSLILTGFSQLMITRFLADRIFEKKYEAVLPNLIGNMLLNMILAF
;
A
#
# COMPACT_ATOMS: atom_id res chain seq x y z
N MET A 1 22.25 1.01 7.56
CA MET A 1 20.82 1.00 7.20
C MET A 1 20.17 -0.28 7.71
N ALA A 2 19.56 -0.24 8.91
CA ALA A 2 18.77 -1.35 9.43
C ALA A 2 17.28 -1.05 9.21
N GLY A 3 16.83 -1.23 7.98
CA GLY A 3 15.39 -1.22 7.68
C GLY A 3 14.72 -2.53 8.09
N ILE A 4 13.45 -2.69 7.75
CA ILE A 4 12.67 -3.95 7.90
C ILE A 4 13.40 -5.19 7.36
N SER A 5 14.27 -5.03 6.36
CA SER A 5 15.09 -6.10 5.79
C SER A 5 16.09 -6.71 6.79
N PHE A 6 16.51 -5.97 7.83
CA PHE A 6 17.36 -6.49 8.89
C PHE A 6 16.58 -7.41 9.86
N GLU A 7 15.36 -7.04 10.22
CA GLU A 7 14.49 -7.87 11.07
C GLU A 7 14.00 -9.10 10.31
N LEU A 8 13.68 -8.96 9.02
CA LEU A 8 13.39 -10.09 8.13
C LEU A 8 14.60 -11.03 7.98
N ARG A 9 15.83 -10.51 7.90
CA ARG A 9 17.06 -11.32 7.90
C ARG A 9 17.26 -12.08 9.23
N LYS A 10 16.81 -11.53 10.35
CA LYS A 10 16.85 -12.20 11.65
C LYS A 10 15.87 -13.37 11.71
N VAL A 11 14.66 -13.21 11.18
CA VAL A 11 13.69 -14.30 11.01
C VAL A 11 14.24 -15.37 10.06
N LEU A 12 14.85 -14.97 8.93
CA LEU A 12 15.46 -15.90 7.97
C LEU A 12 16.68 -16.65 8.52
N ARG A 13 17.26 -16.20 9.65
CA ARG A 13 18.44 -16.83 10.25
C ARG A 13 18.15 -18.23 10.82
N GLU A 14 16.87 -18.54 11.09
CA GLU A 14 16.43 -19.86 11.52
C GLU A 14 16.65 -20.96 10.46
N ARG A 15 16.89 -20.60 9.17
CA ARG A 15 17.19 -21.51 8.04
C ARG A 15 16.20 -22.68 7.85
N THR A 16 15.00 -22.59 8.41
CA THR A 16 13.93 -23.58 8.23
C THR A 16 13.00 -23.16 7.08
N LEU A 17 12.32 -24.12 6.44
CA LEU A 17 11.28 -23.82 5.44
C LEU A 17 10.18 -22.90 6.03
N GLY A 18 9.83 -23.10 7.30
CA GLY A 18 8.87 -22.25 8.02
C GLY A 18 9.35 -20.80 8.18
N SER A 19 10.65 -20.57 8.37
CA SER A 19 11.21 -19.21 8.47
C SER A 19 11.12 -18.43 7.15
N ILE A 20 11.24 -19.12 6.02
CA ILE A 20 11.09 -18.53 4.68
C ILE A 20 9.62 -18.13 4.46
N VAL A 21 8.68 -19.03 4.76
CA VAL A 21 7.24 -18.75 4.64
C VAL A 21 6.83 -17.59 5.55
N LYS A 22 7.32 -17.55 6.80
CA LYS A 22 7.05 -16.45 7.73
C LYS A 22 7.59 -15.12 7.22
N ALA A 23 8.83 -15.07 6.74
CA ALA A 23 9.42 -13.82 6.23
C ALA A 23 8.70 -13.32 4.97
N PHE A 24 8.30 -14.22 4.06
CA PHE A 24 7.47 -13.87 2.91
C PHE A 24 6.08 -13.36 3.34
N GLY A 25 5.42 -14.04 4.28
CA GLY A 25 4.14 -13.61 4.81
C GLY A 25 4.21 -12.22 5.45
N TYR A 26 5.22 -11.98 6.31
CA TYR A 26 5.41 -10.68 6.95
C TYR A 26 5.69 -9.57 5.94
N SER A 27 6.59 -9.81 4.98
CA SER A 27 6.90 -8.81 3.95
C SER A 27 5.71 -8.52 3.02
N ALA A 28 4.90 -9.54 2.69
CA ALA A 28 3.68 -9.37 1.91
C ALA A 28 2.64 -8.52 2.66
N VAL A 29 2.38 -8.81 3.94
CA VAL A 29 1.41 -8.04 4.74
C VAL A 29 1.88 -6.61 4.98
N LEU A 30 3.17 -6.39 5.22
CA LEU A 30 3.73 -5.04 5.40
C LEU A 30 3.73 -4.22 4.11
N SER A 31 4.06 -4.83 2.96
CA SER A 31 4.14 -4.11 1.68
C SER A 31 2.77 -3.93 1.01
N ALA A 32 1.87 -4.90 1.13
CA ALA A 32 0.57 -4.91 0.46
C ALA A 32 -0.62 -4.65 1.40
N GLY A 33 -0.40 -4.48 2.71
CA GLY A 33 -1.46 -4.41 3.72
C GLY A 33 -2.63 -3.51 3.37
N PRO A 34 -2.40 -2.21 3.08
CA PRO A 34 -3.48 -1.31 2.67
C PRO A 34 -4.19 -1.75 1.38
N TYR A 35 -3.42 -2.23 0.40
CA TYR A 35 -3.94 -2.68 -0.89
C TYR A 35 -4.78 -3.96 -0.78
N LEU A 36 -4.40 -4.89 0.10
CA LEU A 36 -5.17 -6.10 0.38
C LEU A 36 -6.55 -5.75 0.96
N ILE A 37 -6.61 -4.78 1.87
CA ILE A 37 -7.88 -4.28 2.39
C ILE A 37 -8.72 -3.72 1.25
N SER A 38 -8.16 -2.88 0.37
CA SER A 38 -8.88 -2.34 -0.78
C SER A 38 -9.41 -3.43 -1.72
N ILE A 39 -8.60 -4.44 -2.05
CA ILE A 39 -9.02 -5.56 -2.92
C ILE A 39 -10.17 -6.34 -2.28
N LEU A 40 -10.06 -6.64 -0.98
CA LEU A 40 -11.12 -7.34 -0.24
C LEU A 40 -12.41 -6.51 -0.19
N THR A 41 -12.31 -5.20 0.06
CA THR A 41 -13.47 -4.31 0.04
C THR A 41 -14.13 -4.29 -1.33
N LEU A 42 -13.36 -4.18 -2.42
CA LEU A 42 -13.89 -4.21 -3.78
C LEU A 42 -14.55 -5.54 -4.11
N ALA A 43 -13.91 -6.66 -3.77
CA ALA A 43 -14.49 -7.99 -3.98
C ALA A 43 -15.83 -8.16 -3.25
N LEU A 44 -15.91 -7.68 -2.00
CA LEU A 44 -17.14 -7.68 -1.23
C LEU A 44 -18.20 -6.78 -1.87
N SER A 45 -17.83 -5.59 -2.34
CA SER A 45 -18.74 -4.68 -3.05
C SER A 45 -19.33 -5.33 -4.30
N PHE A 46 -18.52 -6.02 -5.11
CA PHE A 46 -19.02 -6.75 -6.28
C PHE A 46 -19.97 -7.88 -5.90
N TYR A 47 -19.63 -8.65 -4.86
CA TYR A 47 -20.48 -9.73 -4.36
C TYR A 47 -21.86 -9.22 -3.93
N VAL A 48 -21.88 -8.12 -3.16
CA VAL A 48 -23.14 -7.49 -2.70
C VAL A 48 -23.93 -6.93 -3.88
N LEU A 49 -23.28 -6.21 -4.81
CA LEU A 49 -23.94 -5.64 -5.99
C LEU A 49 -24.60 -6.71 -6.87
N GLY A 50 -23.97 -7.88 -7.02
CA GLY A 50 -24.53 -9.00 -7.78
C GLY A 50 -25.84 -9.56 -7.21
N GLN A 51 -26.15 -9.30 -5.93
CA GLN A 51 -27.42 -9.73 -5.33
C GLN A 51 -28.57 -8.74 -5.58
N PHE A 52 -28.27 -7.46 -5.86
CA PHE A 52 -29.27 -6.40 -6.03
C PHE A 52 -29.44 -5.93 -7.47
N VAL A 53 -28.44 -6.16 -8.34
CA VAL A 53 -28.42 -5.66 -9.72
C VAL A 53 -28.44 -6.83 -10.70
N SER A 54 -29.54 -6.99 -11.45
CA SER A 54 -29.69 -8.07 -12.44
C SER A 54 -28.98 -7.81 -13.78
N SER A 55 -28.40 -6.63 -13.97
CA SER A 55 -27.72 -6.27 -15.22
C SER A 55 -26.20 -6.39 -15.08
N ASP A 56 -25.64 -7.45 -15.67
CA ASP A 56 -24.20 -7.70 -15.70
C ASP A 56 -23.41 -6.53 -16.29
N LYS A 57 -24.01 -5.78 -17.22
CA LYS A 57 -23.39 -4.60 -17.85
C LYS A 57 -23.03 -3.52 -16.82
N ILE A 58 -23.89 -3.29 -15.84
CA ILE A 58 -23.67 -2.26 -14.80
C ILE A 58 -22.53 -2.68 -13.87
N ILE A 59 -22.47 -3.97 -13.51
CA ILE A 59 -21.42 -4.52 -12.65
C ILE A 59 -20.05 -4.42 -13.34
N ILE A 60 -19.99 -4.80 -14.62
CA ILE A 60 -18.76 -4.69 -15.42
C ILE A 60 -18.33 -3.23 -15.55
N GLN A 61 -19.26 -2.33 -15.89
CA GLN A 61 -18.95 -0.92 -16.06
C GLN A 61 -18.45 -0.27 -14.77
N PHE A 62 -19.05 -0.61 -13.63
CA PHE A 62 -18.57 -0.18 -12.31
C PHE A 62 -17.14 -0.64 -12.06
N GLY A 63 -16.83 -1.92 -12.33
CA GLY A 63 -15.48 -2.44 -12.13
C GLY A 63 -14.44 -1.80 -13.04
N VAL A 64 -14.79 -1.50 -14.29
CA VAL A 64 -13.93 -0.75 -15.22
C VAL A 64 -13.63 0.64 -14.67
N ILE A 65 -14.65 1.39 -14.25
CA ILE A 65 -14.49 2.75 -13.70
C ILE A 65 -13.59 2.75 -12.46
N VAL A 66 -13.87 1.87 -11.50
CA VAL A 66 -13.09 1.77 -10.26
C VAL A 66 -11.64 1.41 -10.56
N THR A 67 -11.40 0.47 -11.48
CA THR A 67 -10.04 0.06 -11.87
C THR A 67 -9.27 1.24 -12.46
N TYR A 68 -9.85 1.97 -13.40
CA TYR A 68 -9.19 3.11 -14.02
C TYR A 68 -8.98 4.28 -13.06
N LEU A 69 -9.95 4.60 -12.19
CA LEU A 69 -9.80 5.63 -11.16
C LEU A 69 -8.67 5.28 -10.19
N THR A 70 -8.64 4.04 -9.72
CA THR A 70 -7.59 3.55 -8.81
C THR A 70 -6.22 3.58 -9.48
N ALA A 71 -6.12 3.11 -10.72
CA ALA A 71 -4.87 3.12 -11.49
C ALA A 71 -4.36 4.54 -11.71
N PHE A 72 -5.22 5.47 -12.11
CA PHE A 72 -4.85 6.87 -12.31
C PHE A 72 -4.39 7.53 -11.00
N SER A 73 -5.13 7.33 -9.91
CA SER A 73 -4.77 7.83 -8.58
C SER A 73 -3.40 7.30 -8.12
N LEU A 74 -3.12 6.01 -8.33
CA LEU A 74 -1.84 5.40 -7.98
C LEU A 74 -0.68 5.88 -8.86
N ILE A 75 -0.89 6.08 -10.15
CA ILE A 75 0.16 6.61 -11.04
C ILE A 75 0.50 8.05 -10.61
N LEU A 76 -0.51 8.86 -10.31
CA LEU A 76 -0.33 10.25 -9.93
C LEU A 76 0.37 10.40 -8.56
N THR A 77 -0.06 9.63 -7.56
CA THR A 77 0.49 9.70 -6.20
C THR A 77 1.75 8.84 -6.00
N GLY A 78 1.98 7.84 -6.85
CA GLY A 78 3.05 6.85 -6.68
C GLY A 78 4.45 7.45 -6.68
N PHE A 79 4.68 8.49 -7.49
CA PHE A 79 5.97 9.21 -7.48
C PHE A 79 6.27 9.84 -6.12
N SER A 80 5.28 10.54 -5.54
CA SER A 80 5.38 11.14 -4.21
C SER A 80 5.59 10.06 -3.14
N GLN A 81 4.86 8.94 -3.21
CA GLN A 81 5.01 7.82 -2.26
C GLN A 81 6.42 7.23 -2.26
N LEU A 82 7.04 7.03 -3.44
CA LEU A 82 8.41 6.50 -3.53
C LEU A 82 9.45 7.49 -2.99
N MET A 83 9.27 8.78 -3.28
CA MET A 83 10.19 9.83 -2.80
C MET A 83 10.11 10.00 -1.28
N ILE A 84 8.89 10.10 -0.72
CA ILE A 84 8.72 10.34 0.71
C ILE A 84 9.18 9.14 1.54
N THR A 85 8.91 7.91 1.11
CA THR A 85 9.35 6.71 1.83
C THR A 85 10.87 6.61 1.90
N ARG A 86 11.57 6.94 0.82
CA ARG A 86 13.04 7.06 0.81
C ARG A 86 13.52 8.17 1.73
N PHE A 87 12.96 9.37 1.59
CA PHE A 87 13.33 10.52 2.43
C PHE A 87 13.17 10.22 3.93
N LEU A 88 12.05 9.61 4.31
CA LEU A 88 11.79 9.22 5.70
C LEU A 88 12.77 8.17 6.19
N ALA A 89 13.06 7.16 5.37
CA ALA A 89 14.06 6.15 5.72
C ALA A 89 15.44 6.77 5.99
N ASP A 90 15.86 7.75 5.17
CA ASP A 90 17.12 8.48 5.34
C ASP A 90 17.11 9.32 6.61
N ARG A 91 16.03 10.08 6.89
CA ARG A 91 15.91 10.90 8.12
C ARG A 91 15.86 10.06 9.40
N ILE A 92 15.17 8.91 9.37
CA ILE A 92 15.11 7.97 10.49
C ILE A 92 16.48 7.35 10.73
N PHE A 93 17.23 7.01 9.67
CA PHE A 93 18.59 6.49 9.79
C PHE A 93 19.56 7.53 10.39
N GLU A 94 19.43 8.80 10.00
CA GLU A 94 20.18 9.93 10.57
C GLU A 94 19.73 10.33 11.99
N LYS A 95 18.71 9.68 12.56
CA LYS A 95 18.08 10.02 13.85
C LYS A 95 17.50 11.45 13.93
N LYS A 96 17.15 12.06 12.80
CA LYS A 96 16.54 13.40 12.70
C LYS A 96 15.02 13.32 12.71
N TYR A 97 14.45 12.89 13.82
CA TYR A 97 13.01 12.63 13.95
C TYR A 97 12.14 13.89 13.82
N GLU A 98 12.68 15.07 14.17
CA GLU A 98 11.97 16.34 14.10
C GLU A 98 11.49 16.69 12.68
N ALA A 99 12.21 16.23 11.66
CA ALA A 99 11.86 16.47 10.25
C ALA A 99 10.90 15.42 9.67
N VAL A 100 10.60 14.33 10.39
CA VAL A 100 9.81 13.21 9.86
C VAL A 100 8.33 13.59 9.79
N LEU A 101 7.74 13.99 10.92
CA LEU A 101 6.31 14.26 11.03
C LEU A 101 5.85 15.45 10.16
N PRO A 102 6.54 16.62 10.17
CA PRO A 102 6.10 17.77 9.38
C PRO A 102 6.15 17.51 7.87
N ASN A 103 7.20 16.83 7.38
CA ASN A 103 7.34 16.52 5.96
C ASN A 103 6.34 15.43 5.52
N LEU A 104 6.03 14.45 6.39
CA LEU A 104 5.00 13.45 6.10
C LEU A 104 3.62 14.12 5.95
N ILE A 105 3.24 14.97 6.91
CA ILE A 105 1.96 15.69 6.86
C ILE A 105 1.92 16.63 5.64
N GLY A 106 2.99 17.37 5.38
CA GLY A 106 3.08 18.24 4.21
C GLY A 106 2.90 17.46 2.90
N ASN A 107 3.53 16.30 2.77
CA ASN A 107 3.36 15.44 1.60
C ASN A 107 1.95 14.84 1.49
N MET A 108 1.30 14.50 2.61
CA MET A 108 -0.10 14.05 2.60
C MET A 108 -1.04 15.15 2.13
N LEU A 109 -0.86 16.38 2.62
CA LEU A 109 -1.66 17.54 2.17
C LEU A 109 -1.45 17.81 0.67
N LEU A 110 -0.21 17.73 0.20
CA LEU A 110 0.11 17.93 -1.21
C LEU A 110 -0.55 16.86 -2.09
N ASN A 111 -0.50 15.59 -1.67
CA ASN A 111 -1.22 14.51 -2.35
C ASN A 111 -2.73 14.71 -2.34
N MET A 112 -3.32 15.22 -1.26
CA MET A 112 -4.76 15.49 -1.19
C MET A 112 -5.20 16.62 -2.14
N ILE A 113 -4.33 17.60 -2.40
CA ILE A 113 -4.60 18.67 -3.36
C ILE A 113 -4.43 18.18 -4.80
N LEU A 114 -3.45 17.30 -5.05
CA LEU A 114 -3.14 16.79 -6.40
C LEU A 114 -4.05 15.63 -6.83
N ALA A 115 -4.32 14.70 -5.94
CA ALA A 115 -5.20 13.57 -6.15
C ALA A 115 -6.57 13.94 -5.60
N PHE A 116 -7.41 14.46 -6.49
CA PHE A 116 -8.81 14.79 -6.23
C PHE A 116 -9.65 13.54 -5.91
#